data_AF-A0A9W8ZYD9-F1
#
_entry.id   AF-A0A9W8ZYD9-F1
#
_cell.length_a   1.000
_cell.length_b   1.000
_cell.length_c   1.000
_cell.angle_alpha   90.00
_cell.angle_beta   90.00
_cell.angle_gamma   90.00
#
_symmetry.space_group_name_H-M   'P 1'
#
loop_
_entity.id
_entity.type
_entity.pdbx_description
1 polymer ?
#
loop_
_entity_poly.entity_id
_entity_poly.type
_entity_poly.pdbx_seq_one_letter_code
_entity_poly.pdbx_strand_id
1 'polypeptide(L)'
;MSFFRIFSSRLAPSLIPKRASESLNRFYTAPATPTFNSRSRSRDAETWKPIENSMMNVHDKLSHVVSSRVLSTPAEIWAENSHVTRMSIAEAGLVNNNPYIGRSANVKDGDLADALRRLDMILARNKVRKQLKLAERHEKKGPKRRRLESERWRRLFAHEVRKNVQLVTKIRRRGA
;
A
#
# COMPACT_ATOMS: atom_id res chain seq x y z
N MET A 1 30.38 41.46 -9.07
CA MET A 1 28.90 41.53 -8.99
C MET A 1 28.37 40.15 -8.60
N SER A 2 28.14 39.94 -7.31
CA SER A 2 27.69 38.67 -6.73
C SER A 2 26.17 38.63 -6.63
N PHE A 3 25.53 37.67 -7.31
CA PHE A 3 24.11 37.36 -7.11
C PHE A 3 23.98 36.12 -6.22
N PHE A 4 23.87 36.34 -4.91
CA PHE A 4 23.39 35.32 -3.98
C PHE A 4 21.86 35.25 -4.07
N ARG A 5 21.33 34.16 -4.62
CA ARG A 5 19.91 33.80 -4.45
C ARG A 5 19.78 32.93 -3.20
N ILE A 6 19.32 33.54 -2.12
CA ILE A 6 18.89 32.86 -0.88
C ILE A 6 17.51 32.25 -1.17
N PHE A 7 17.42 30.93 -1.32
CA PHE A 7 16.13 30.24 -1.32
C PHE A 7 15.77 29.88 0.14
N SER A 8 14.75 30.55 0.66
CA SER A 8 14.08 30.23 1.91
C SER A 8 13.39 28.85 1.80
N SER A 9 13.83 27.88 2.59
CA SER A 9 13.19 26.57 2.73
C SER A 9 12.01 26.67 3.70
N ARG A 10 10.82 27.01 3.20
CA ARG A 10 9.58 26.67 3.91
C ARG A 10 9.26 25.20 3.66
N LEU A 11 9.43 24.39 4.70
CA LEU A 11 8.98 23.01 4.77
C LEU A 11 7.46 22.98 4.54
N ALA A 12 7.04 22.37 3.44
CA ALA A 12 5.63 22.05 3.23
C ALA A 12 5.24 20.87 4.14
N PRO A 13 4.14 20.94 4.91
CA PRO A 13 3.66 19.79 5.66
C PRO A 13 3.16 18.72 4.69
N SER A 14 3.68 17.50 4.83
CA SER A 14 3.24 16.33 4.07
C SER A 14 1.79 16.01 4.41
N LEU A 15 0.88 16.23 3.46
CA LEU A 15 -0.48 15.73 3.52
C LEU A 15 -0.45 14.21 3.35
N ILE A 16 -0.50 13.50 4.47
CA ILE A 16 -0.77 12.06 4.51
C ILE A 16 -2.22 11.88 4.04
N PRO A 17 -2.51 11.09 2.99
CA PRO A 17 -3.87 10.76 2.66
C PRO A 17 -4.46 9.90 3.79
N LYS A 18 -5.49 10.44 4.46
CA LYS A 18 -6.33 9.66 5.39
C LYS A 18 -6.98 8.52 4.59
N ARG A 19 -6.52 7.29 4.83
CA ARG A 19 -7.13 6.08 4.30
C ARG A 19 -8.50 5.94 4.97
N ALA A 20 -9.56 6.28 4.24
CA ALA A 20 -10.92 5.97 4.64
C ALA A 20 -11.01 4.44 4.77
N SER A 21 -11.31 3.96 5.97
CA SER A 21 -11.72 2.57 6.17
C SER A 21 -13.10 2.42 5.55
N GLU A 22 -13.15 1.85 4.35
CA GLU A 22 -14.37 1.36 3.74
C GLU A 22 -14.98 0.32 4.69
N SER A 23 -16.10 0.67 5.31
CA SER A 23 -16.94 -0.26 6.04
C SER A 23 -17.52 -1.24 5.03
N LEU A 24 -17.13 -2.50 5.13
CA LEU A 24 -17.79 -3.59 4.44
C LEU A 24 -19.24 -3.68 4.97
N ASN A 25 -20.18 -3.13 4.21
CA ASN A 25 -21.60 -3.42 4.34
C ASN A 25 -21.79 -4.91 3.97
N ARG A 26 -21.63 -5.79 4.97
CA ARG A 26 -22.21 -7.13 4.91
C ARG A 26 -23.71 -6.97 5.11
N PHE A 27 -24.46 -7.17 4.04
CA PHE A 27 -25.89 -7.43 4.11
C PHE A 27 -26.11 -8.67 4.97
N TYR A 28 -26.55 -8.47 6.22
CA TYR A 28 -27.12 -9.54 7.01
C TYR A 28 -28.60 -9.61 6.66
N THR A 29 -28.99 -10.68 5.97
CA THR A 29 -30.39 -11.11 5.89
C THR A 29 -30.84 -11.38 7.32
N ALA A 30 -31.72 -10.53 7.86
CA ALA A 30 -32.26 -10.72 9.19
C ALA A 30 -33.22 -11.93 9.19
N PRO A 31 -33.03 -12.94 10.07
CA PRO A 31 -34.05 -13.96 10.25
C PRO A 31 -35.30 -13.32 10.89
N ALA A 32 -36.47 -13.72 10.42
CA ALA A 32 -37.77 -13.25 10.92
C ALA A 32 -37.85 -13.36 12.45
N THR A 33 -38.33 -12.30 13.11
CA THR A 33 -38.50 -12.26 14.56
C THR A 33 -39.56 -13.28 15.00
N PRO A 34 -39.24 -14.25 15.86
CA PRO A 34 -40.23 -15.14 16.44
C PRO A 34 -41.11 -14.35 17.41
N THR A 35 -42.42 -14.53 17.31
CA THR A 35 -43.42 -14.01 18.24
C THR A 35 -43.08 -14.39 19.68
N PHE A 36 -42.98 -13.38 20.53
CA PHE A 36 -42.62 -13.47 21.95
C PHE A 36 -43.61 -14.37 22.71
N ASN A 37 -43.19 -15.60 23.02
CA ASN A 37 -43.91 -16.51 23.90
C ASN A 37 -43.16 -16.60 25.23
N SER A 38 -43.80 -16.22 26.34
CA SER A 38 -43.20 -15.99 27.66
C SER A 38 -42.78 -17.27 28.41
N ARG A 39 -42.55 -18.39 27.72
CA ARG A 39 -42.23 -19.70 28.32
C ARG A 39 -40.85 -20.29 28.02
N SER A 40 -39.96 -19.61 27.30
CA SER A 40 -38.64 -20.16 26.90
C SER A 40 -37.42 -19.49 27.54
N ARG A 41 -37.52 -18.91 28.74
CA ARG A 41 -36.46 -18.08 29.33
C ARG A 41 -35.12 -18.81 29.66
N SER A 42 -35.03 -20.13 29.50
CA SER A 42 -33.86 -20.93 29.90
C SER A 42 -32.99 -21.44 28.75
N ARG A 43 -33.50 -21.58 27.51
CA ARG A 43 -32.73 -22.17 26.39
C ARG A 43 -31.94 -21.15 25.58
N ASP A 44 -32.40 -19.91 25.55
CA ASP A 44 -31.77 -18.85 24.75
C ASP A 44 -30.49 -18.31 25.41
N ALA A 45 -30.29 -18.58 26.71
CA ALA A 45 -29.12 -18.16 27.46
C ALA A 45 -27.85 -18.93 27.06
N GLU A 46 -27.96 -20.18 26.60
CA GLU A 46 -26.81 -21.03 26.22
C GLU A 46 -26.33 -20.72 24.80
N THR A 47 -27.22 -20.32 23.90
CA THR A 47 -26.94 -20.03 22.48
C THR A 47 -25.96 -18.86 22.30
N TRP A 48 -25.95 -17.90 23.23
CA TRP A 48 -25.08 -16.72 23.19
C TRP A 48 -23.78 -16.87 24.00
N LYS A 49 -23.63 -17.96 24.79
CA LYS A 49 -22.43 -18.20 25.61
C LYS A 49 -21.13 -18.34 24.81
N PRO A 50 -21.08 -19.04 23.66
CA PRO A 50 -19.84 -19.16 22.89
C PRO A 50 -19.36 -17.80 22.34
N ILE A 51 -20.29 -16.93 21.97
CA ILE A 51 -20.01 -15.58 21.48
C ILE A 51 -19.53 -14.70 22.64
N GLU A 52 -20.21 -14.74 23.78
CA GLU A 52 -19.81 -14.03 25.01
C GLU A 52 -18.40 -14.45 25.46
N ASN A 53 -18.12 -15.76 25.50
CA ASN A 53 -16.80 -16.29 25.83
C ASN A 53 -15.73 -15.89 24.81
N SER A 54 -16.08 -15.84 23.51
CA SER A 54 -15.17 -15.36 22.47
C SER A 54 -14.89 -13.86 22.61
N MET A 55 -15.89 -13.05 22.99
CA MET A 55 -15.71 -11.61 23.21
C MET A 55 -14.88 -11.33 24.46
N MET A 56 -15.10 -12.07 25.56
CA MET A 56 -14.29 -11.97 26.78
C MET A 56 -12.83 -12.36 26.54
N ASN A 57 -12.58 -13.43 25.78
CA ASN A 57 -11.22 -13.84 25.41
C ASN A 57 -10.47 -12.82 24.55
N VAL A 58 -11.18 -12.10 23.68
CA VAL A 58 -10.58 -11.01 22.88
C VAL A 58 -10.31 -9.80 23.75
N HIS A 59 -11.21 -9.47 24.69
CA HIS A 59 -11.02 -8.37 25.63
C HIS A 59 -9.82 -8.61 26.56
N ASP A 60 -9.66 -9.82 27.11
CA ASP A 60 -8.51 -10.18 27.95
C ASP A 60 -7.18 -10.16 27.20
N LYS A 61 -7.16 -10.63 25.95
CA LYS A 61 -5.95 -10.55 25.11
C LYS A 61 -5.57 -9.12 24.78
N LEU A 62 -6.56 -8.26 24.51
CA LEU A 62 -6.32 -6.85 24.22
C LEU A 62 -5.95 -6.06 25.49
N SER A 63 -6.58 -6.33 26.63
CA SER A 63 -6.28 -5.66 27.90
C SER A 63 -4.87 -5.98 28.38
N HIS A 64 -4.40 -7.22 28.21
CA HIS A 64 -3.04 -7.62 28.57
C HIS A 64 -1.97 -6.97 27.68
N VAL A 65 -2.24 -6.82 26.37
CA VAL A 65 -1.34 -6.14 25.41
C VAL A 65 -1.33 -4.63 25.60
N VAL A 66 -2.47 -4.04 25.95
CA VAL A 66 -2.58 -2.59 26.23
C VAL A 66 -1.92 -2.27 27.57
N SER A 67 -2.15 -3.06 28.61
CA SER A 67 -1.54 -2.87 29.93
C SER A 67 -0.02 -2.96 29.90
N SER A 68 0.54 -3.92 29.13
CA SER A 68 2.00 -4.04 28.99
C SER A 68 2.63 -2.88 28.21
N ARG A 69 1.92 -2.27 27.26
CA ARG A 69 2.42 -1.12 26.47
C ARG A 69 2.27 0.23 27.18
N VAL A 70 1.34 0.36 28.11
CA VAL A 70 1.10 1.60 28.87
C VAL A 70 2.20 1.89 29.90
N LEU A 71 2.95 0.88 30.32
CA LEU A 71 4.08 1.01 31.25
C LEU A 71 5.42 1.32 30.57
N SER A 72 5.50 1.19 29.25
CA SER A 72 6.72 1.48 28.49
C SER A 72 6.79 2.96 28.12
N THR A 73 7.98 3.54 28.27
CA THR A 73 8.18 4.91 27.80
C THR A 73 8.02 4.97 26.26
N PRO A 74 7.55 6.08 25.68
CA PRO A 74 7.48 6.21 24.23
C PRO A 74 8.82 5.94 23.52
N ALA A 75 9.94 6.26 24.16
CA ALA A 75 11.28 5.97 23.66
C ALA A 75 11.56 4.46 23.57
N GLU A 76 11.12 3.69 24.56
CA GLU A 76 11.25 2.24 24.60
C GLU A 76 10.38 1.56 23.55
N ILE A 77 9.13 2.02 23.37
CA ILE A 77 8.23 1.55 22.30
C ILE A 77 8.85 1.83 20.92
N TRP A 78 9.47 2.99 20.74
CA TRP A 78 10.15 3.33 19.49
C TRP A 78 11.40 2.49 19.28
N ALA A 79 12.17 2.21 20.34
CA ALA A 79 13.33 1.33 20.29
C ALA A 79 12.94 -0.09 19.90
N GLU A 80 11.89 -0.66 20.53
CA GLU A 80 11.37 -1.98 20.21
C GLU A 80 10.85 -2.05 18.76
N ASN A 81 10.03 -1.09 18.34
CA ASN A 81 9.53 -1.04 16.96
C ASN A 81 10.66 -0.89 15.95
N SER A 82 11.70 -0.10 16.27
CA SER A 82 12.88 0.05 15.43
C SER A 82 13.69 -1.25 15.36
N HIS A 83 13.79 -1.99 16.46
CA HIS A 83 14.47 -3.28 16.53
C HIS A 83 13.74 -4.34 15.71
N VAL A 84 12.42 -4.47 15.87
CA VAL A 84 11.57 -5.37 15.07
C VAL A 84 11.64 -4.99 13.58
N THR A 85 11.63 -3.70 13.26
CA THR A 85 11.79 -3.22 11.88
C THR A 85 13.17 -3.57 11.34
N ARG A 86 14.26 -3.37 12.10
CA ARG A 86 15.62 -3.76 11.68
C ARG A 86 15.76 -5.26 11.49
N MET A 87 15.20 -6.07 12.38
CA MET A 87 15.23 -7.53 12.29
C MET A 87 14.43 -8.01 11.08
N SER A 88 13.21 -7.52 10.87
CA SER A 88 12.40 -7.86 9.69
C SER A 88 13.03 -7.35 8.38
N ILE A 89 13.71 -6.22 8.38
CA ILE A 89 14.50 -5.72 7.23
C ILE A 89 15.69 -6.64 6.96
N ALA A 90 16.40 -7.09 8.00
CA ALA A 90 17.53 -8.00 7.90
C ALA A 90 17.09 -9.41 7.43
N GLU A 91 16.00 -9.92 8.00
CA GLU A 91 15.35 -11.19 7.67
C GLU A 91 14.74 -11.17 6.27
N ALA A 92 14.12 -10.05 5.86
CA ALA A 92 13.67 -9.80 4.49
C ALA A 92 14.83 -9.57 3.49
N GLY A 93 16.09 -9.64 3.95
CA GLY A 93 17.27 -9.52 3.11
C GLY A 93 17.52 -8.10 2.55
N LEU A 94 16.86 -7.07 3.07
CA LEU A 94 16.94 -5.69 2.56
C LEU A 94 18.29 -5.00 2.89
N VAL A 95 19.12 -5.61 3.76
CA VAL A 95 20.53 -5.21 4.00
C VAL A 95 21.48 -5.89 3.01
N ASN A 96 21.04 -6.90 2.25
CA ASN A 96 21.88 -7.43 1.19
C ASN A 96 21.84 -6.47 -0.01
N ASN A 97 22.99 -6.09 -0.55
CA ASN A 97 23.06 -5.33 -1.81
C ASN A 97 22.78 -6.24 -3.00
N ASN A 98 21.81 -7.15 -2.89
CA ASN A 98 21.56 -8.13 -3.94
C ASN A 98 20.77 -7.45 -5.06
N PRO A 99 21.27 -7.47 -6.30
CA PRO A 99 20.55 -6.91 -7.44
C PRO A 99 19.20 -7.64 -7.71
N TYR A 100 18.91 -8.76 -7.06
CA TYR A 100 17.65 -9.50 -7.20
C TYR A 100 16.49 -9.02 -6.31
N ILE A 101 16.72 -8.20 -5.27
CA ILE A 101 15.65 -7.76 -4.34
C ILE A 101 14.47 -7.13 -5.10
N GLY A 102 14.75 -6.14 -5.96
CA GLY A 102 13.73 -5.45 -6.76
C GLY A 102 13.23 -6.23 -7.98
N ARG A 103 13.61 -7.50 -8.12
CA ARG A 103 13.27 -8.39 -9.24
C ARG A 103 12.81 -9.77 -8.73
N SER A 104 12.36 -9.82 -7.48
CA SER A 104 11.82 -11.02 -6.84
C SER A 104 10.32 -10.86 -6.59
N ALA A 105 9.60 -11.98 -6.57
CA ALA A 105 8.18 -12.02 -6.21
C ALA A 105 7.93 -13.30 -5.40
N ASN A 106 7.34 -13.15 -4.21
CA ASN A 106 7.02 -14.28 -3.36
C ASN A 106 5.75 -14.97 -3.88
N VAL A 107 5.81 -16.30 -3.95
CA VAL A 107 4.64 -17.14 -4.22
C VAL A 107 3.78 -17.17 -2.95
N LYS A 108 2.50 -16.82 -3.08
CA LYS A 108 1.53 -16.91 -1.99
C LYS A 108 0.56 -18.03 -2.30
N ASP A 109 0.21 -18.83 -1.30
CA ASP A 109 -0.83 -19.86 -1.38
C ASP A 109 -0.61 -20.88 -2.52
N GLY A 110 0.65 -21.10 -2.93
CA GLY A 110 1.00 -22.00 -4.03
C GLY A 110 0.64 -21.48 -5.43
N ASP A 111 0.07 -20.28 -5.57
CA ASP A 111 -0.28 -19.70 -6.88
C ASP A 111 0.96 -19.11 -7.57
N LEU A 112 1.61 -19.98 -8.35
CA LEU A 112 2.76 -19.62 -9.17
C LEU A 112 2.38 -18.69 -10.33
N ALA A 113 1.20 -18.86 -10.92
CA ALA A 113 0.80 -18.11 -12.11
C ALA A 113 0.65 -16.62 -11.77
N ASP A 114 0.01 -16.30 -10.65
CA ASP A 114 -0.11 -14.92 -10.21
C ASP A 114 1.24 -14.33 -9.76
N ALA A 115 2.09 -15.12 -9.10
CA ALA A 115 3.44 -14.69 -8.76
C ALA A 115 4.28 -14.32 -9.99
N LEU A 116 4.19 -15.09 -11.08
CA LEU A 116 4.87 -14.80 -12.34
C LEU A 116 4.31 -13.54 -13.02
N ARG A 117 2.99 -13.32 -13.02
CA ARG A 117 2.39 -12.08 -13.54
C ARG A 117 2.86 -10.85 -12.76
N ARG A 118 2.91 -10.96 -11.42
CA ARG A 118 3.43 -9.89 -10.56
C ARG A 118 4.89 -9.61 -10.88
N LEU A 119 5.72 -10.65 -11.05
CA LEU A 119 7.11 -10.51 -11.44
C LEU A 119 7.25 -9.80 -12.79
N ASP A 120 6.45 -10.16 -13.80
CA ASP A 120 6.44 -9.49 -15.10
C ASP A 120 6.11 -8.00 -14.98
N MET A 121 5.12 -7.65 -14.16
CA MET A 121 4.76 -6.24 -13.89
C MET A 121 5.91 -5.48 -13.22
N ILE A 122 6.62 -6.11 -12.27
CA ILE A 122 7.78 -5.52 -11.59
C ILE A 122 8.89 -5.24 -12.61
N LEU A 123 9.23 -6.23 -13.45
CA LEU A 123 10.27 -6.08 -14.48
C LEU A 123 9.91 -5.00 -15.52
N ALA A 124 8.63 -4.88 -15.88
CA ALA A 124 8.13 -3.86 -16.79
C ALA A 124 8.22 -2.45 -16.18
N ARG A 125 7.79 -2.27 -14.92
CA ARG A 125 7.87 -1.00 -14.18
C ARG A 125 9.32 -0.53 -14.05
N ASN A 126 10.22 -1.44 -13.70
CA ASN A 126 11.65 -1.19 -13.55
C ASN A 126 12.39 -1.08 -14.90
N LYS A 127 11.70 -1.31 -16.02
CA LYS A 127 12.22 -1.23 -17.39
C LYS A 127 13.43 -2.13 -17.65
N VAL A 128 13.55 -3.25 -16.92
CA VAL A 128 14.71 -4.16 -16.99
C VAL A 128 14.89 -4.71 -18.40
N ARG A 129 13.81 -5.20 -19.02
CA ARG A 129 13.84 -5.72 -20.40
C ARG A 129 14.25 -4.67 -21.43
N LYS A 130 13.76 -3.43 -21.28
CA LYS A 130 14.13 -2.31 -22.16
C LYS A 130 15.62 -1.97 -22.02
N GLN A 131 16.13 -1.93 -20.78
CA GLN A 131 17.54 -1.66 -20.52
C GLN A 131 18.43 -2.74 -21.10
N LEU A 132 18.07 -4.02 -20.91
CA LEU A 132 18.79 -5.15 -21.50
C LEU A 132 18.91 -5.00 -23.02
N LYS A 133 17.79 -4.75 -23.71
CA LYS A 133 17.78 -4.54 -25.16
C LYS A 133 18.60 -3.33 -25.62
N LEU A 134 18.63 -2.26 -24.84
CA LEU A 134 19.46 -1.08 -25.13
C LEU A 134 20.95 -1.31 -24.82
N ALA A 135 21.27 -2.23 -23.93
CA ALA A 135 22.64 -2.56 -23.53
C ALA A 135 23.28 -3.63 -24.42
N GLU A 136 22.49 -4.43 -25.15
CA GLU A 136 22.97 -5.44 -26.12
C GLU A 136 24.01 -4.87 -27.10
N ARG A 137 23.87 -3.60 -27.50
CA ARG A 137 24.81 -2.91 -28.39
C ARG A 137 25.15 -1.52 -27.87
N HIS A 138 26.38 -1.09 -28.08
CA HIS A 138 26.82 0.24 -27.71
C HIS A 138 26.08 1.34 -28.50
N GLU A 139 25.36 2.20 -27.79
CA GLU A 139 24.76 3.41 -28.35
C GLU A 139 25.72 4.61 -28.13
N LYS A 140 26.15 5.24 -29.23
CA LYS A 140 26.97 6.46 -29.18
C LYS A 140 26.27 7.58 -28.40
N LYS A 141 27.05 8.43 -27.72
CA LYS A 141 26.56 9.54 -26.88
C LYS A 141 25.59 10.50 -27.59
N GLY A 142 25.88 10.86 -28.85
CA GLY A 142 25.04 11.77 -29.64
C GLY A 142 23.63 11.20 -29.91
N PRO A 143 23.53 10.03 -30.59
CA PRO A 143 22.27 9.32 -30.76
C PRO A 143 21.48 9.10 -29.46
N LYS A 144 22.17 8.71 -28.38
CA LYS A 144 21.56 8.54 -27.05
C LYS A 144 20.87 9.81 -26.55
N ARG A 145 21.51 10.98 -26.69
CA ARG A 145 20.92 12.27 -26.30
C ARG A 145 19.66 12.59 -27.11
N ARG A 146 19.71 12.47 -28.45
CA ARG A 146 18.55 12.71 -29.32
C ARG A 146 17.39 11.76 -29.02
N ARG A 147 17.70 10.49 -28.73
CA ARG A 147 16.69 9.51 -28.31
C ARG A 147 16.04 9.90 -26.98
N LEU A 148 16.83 10.26 -25.97
CA LEU A 148 16.30 10.64 -24.65
C LEU A 148 15.44 11.92 -24.72
N GLU A 149 15.85 12.89 -25.53
CA GLU A 149 15.10 14.12 -25.78
C GLU A 149 13.76 13.83 -26.47
N SER A 150 13.76 13.07 -27.57
CA SER A 150 12.54 12.67 -28.27
C SER A 150 11.62 11.78 -27.41
N GLU A 151 12.18 10.91 -26.56
CA GLU A 151 11.39 10.15 -25.58
C GLU A 151 10.76 11.06 -24.53
N ARG A 152 11.50 12.05 -24.01
CA ARG A 152 10.98 13.02 -23.04
C ARG A 152 9.86 13.85 -23.65
N TRP A 153 10.06 14.38 -24.86
CA TRP A 153 9.06 15.17 -25.55
C TRP A 153 7.77 14.37 -25.80
N ARG A 154 7.85 13.14 -26.31
CA ARG A 154 6.68 12.27 -26.50
C ARG A 154 5.92 12.00 -25.21
N ARG A 155 6.63 11.81 -24.08
CA ARG A 155 5.99 11.62 -22.77
C ARG A 155 5.25 12.87 -22.30
N LEU A 156 5.88 14.04 -22.44
CA LEU A 156 5.28 15.32 -22.06
C LEU A 156 4.08 15.63 -22.95
N PHE A 157 4.22 15.49 -24.27
CA PHE A 157 3.14 15.67 -25.22
C PHE A 157 1.94 14.78 -24.88
N ALA A 158 2.16 13.47 -24.72
CA ALA A 158 1.07 12.55 -24.37
C ALA A 158 0.42 12.88 -23.00
N HIS A 159 1.18 13.41 -22.05
CA HIS A 159 0.66 13.85 -20.76
C HIS A 159 -0.23 15.09 -20.89
N GLU A 160 0.22 16.11 -21.63
CA GLU A 160 -0.56 17.32 -21.87
C GLU A 160 -1.81 17.03 -22.70
N VAL A 161 -1.72 16.19 -23.74
CA VAL A 161 -2.90 15.71 -24.48
C VAL A 161 -3.89 15.01 -23.56
N ARG A 162 -3.43 14.10 -22.69
CA ARG A 162 -4.32 13.43 -21.72
C ARG A 162 -5.02 14.40 -20.79
N LYS A 163 -4.31 15.41 -20.26
CA LYS A 163 -4.91 16.45 -19.40
C LYS A 163 -6.00 17.22 -20.15
N ASN A 164 -5.74 17.63 -21.38
CA ASN A 164 -6.70 18.38 -22.20
C ASN A 164 -7.94 17.53 -22.50
N VAL A 165 -7.77 16.26 -22.90
CA VAL A 165 -8.88 15.33 -23.12
C VAL A 165 -9.69 15.09 -21.84
N GLN A 166 -9.02 14.95 -20.69
CA GLN A 166 -9.70 14.82 -19.40
C GLN A 166 -10.51 16.07 -19.06
N LEU A 167 -9.99 17.26 -19.35
CA LEU A 167 -10.71 18.52 -19.14
C LEU A 167 -11.96 18.60 -20.03
N VAL A 168 -11.82 18.35 -21.33
CA VAL A 168 -12.93 18.33 -22.28
C VAL A 168 -13.99 17.30 -21.86
N THR A 169 -13.56 16.11 -21.44
CA THR A 169 -14.47 15.06 -20.95
C THR A 169 -15.23 15.51 -19.70
N LYS A 170 -14.58 16.26 -18.80
CA LYS A 170 -15.23 16.85 -17.61
C LYS A 170 -16.24 17.94 -17.99
N ILE A 171 -15.91 18.81 -18.94
CA ILE A 171 -16.81 19.85 -19.45
C ILE A 171 -18.06 19.21 -20.08
N ARG A 172 -17.87 18.24 -20.97
CA ARG A 172 -18.97 17.48 -21.60
C ARG A 172 -19.86 16.77 -20.57
N ARG A 173 -19.27 16.19 -19.52
CA ARG A 173 -20.03 15.55 -18.43
C ARG A 173 -20.90 16.56 -17.66
N ARG A 174 -20.51 17.83 -17.61
CA ARG A 174 -21.26 18.90 -16.94
C ARG A 174 -22.42 19.45 -17.80
N GLY A 175 -22.55 19.02 -19.05
CA GLY A 175 -23.68 19.40 -19.92
C GLY A 175 -23.45 20.65 -20.77
N ALA A 176 -22.20 21.00 -21.06
CA ALA A 176 -21.85 21.89 -22.17
C ALA A 176 -21.62 21.10 -23.47
#